data_AF-G5NBR0-F1
#
_entry.id   AF-G5NBR0-F1
#
_cell.length_a   1.000
_cell.length_b   1.000
_cell.length_c   1.000
_cell.angle_alpha   90.00
_cell.angle_beta   90.00
_cell.angle_gamma   90.00
#
_symmetry.space_group_name_H-M   'P 1'
#
loop_
_entity.id
_entity.type
_entity.pdbx_description
1 polymer ?
#
loop_
_entity_poly.entity_id
_entity_poly.type
_entity_poly.pdbx_seq_one_letter_code
_entity_poly.pdbx_strand_id
1 'polypeptide(L)'
;MSYFGDTLAHASLLGVAFGLLLDVNPFYAVIAVTLLLAAGLVWLEKRPHLAIDTLLGIMAHSALSLGLVVVSLMSNVRVDLMAYLFGDLLAVTPEDLISIAIGVVIVLAILFWQWRNLLSMTISPDLAFVDGVKLQRVKLLLMLVTALTIGVAMKFVGALIITSLLIIPAATARRFARTPEQMAGVAVGVGMIAVTGGLTFSAFYDTPAGPSVVLCAALLFIFSMMKKQAS
;
A
#
# COMPACT_ATOMS: atom_id res chain seq x y z
N MET A 1 5.88 10.19 -7.39
CA MET A 1 4.96 9.05 -7.42
C MET A 1 3.93 9.18 -6.31
N SER A 2 3.11 10.23 -6.34
CA SER A 2 2.12 10.48 -5.28
C SER A 2 0.93 9.51 -5.32
N TYR A 3 0.62 8.95 -6.49
CA TYR A 3 -0.58 8.13 -6.72
C TYR A 3 -0.30 6.61 -6.84
N PHE A 4 0.91 6.17 -6.50
CA PHE A 4 1.30 4.75 -6.66
C PHE A 4 0.51 3.82 -5.74
N GLY A 5 0.36 4.21 -4.46
CA GLY A 5 -0.46 3.47 -3.50
C GLY A 5 -1.92 3.37 -3.94
N ASP A 6 -2.51 4.47 -4.37
CA ASP A 6 -3.88 4.51 -4.89
C ASP A 6 -4.06 3.57 -6.08
N THR A 7 -3.13 3.61 -7.04
CA THR A 7 -3.18 2.75 -8.24
C THR A 7 -3.21 1.27 -7.87
N LEU A 8 -2.37 0.86 -6.92
CA LEU A 8 -2.31 -0.53 -6.47
C LEU A 8 -3.51 -0.92 -5.60
N ALA A 9 -4.13 0.01 -4.88
CA ALA A 9 -5.37 -0.22 -4.15
C ALA A 9 -6.58 -0.41 -5.11
N HIS A 10 -6.61 0.28 -6.25
CA HIS A 10 -7.63 0.03 -7.27
C HIS A 10 -7.34 -1.27 -8.05
N ALA A 11 -6.05 -1.58 -8.26
CA ALA A 11 -5.61 -2.85 -8.82
C ALA A 11 -6.00 -4.06 -7.96
N SER A 12 -5.99 -3.92 -6.63
CA SER A 12 -6.38 -5.01 -5.74
C SER A 12 -7.88 -5.30 -5.84
N LEU A 13 -8.75 -4.30 -6.03
CA LEU A 13 -10.18 -4.52 -6.30
C LEU A 13 -10.40 -5.29 -7.61
N LEU A 14 -9.63 -4.99 -8.66
CA LEU A 14 -9.61 -5.80 -9.88
C LEU A 14 -9.19 -7.25 -9.60
N GLY A 15 -8.19 -7.44 -8.73
CA GLY A 15 -7.76 -8.76 -8.28
C GLY A 15 -8.83 -9.55 -7.55
N VAL A 16 -9.62 -8.89 -6.69
CA VAL A 16 -10.80 -9.51 -6.05
C VAL A 16 -11.80 -9.95 -7.12
N ALA A 17 -12.12 -9.07 -8.07
CA ALA A 17 -13.04 -9.38 -9.16
C ALA A 17 -12.58 -10.61 -9.97
N PHE A 18 -11.30 -10.68 -10.34
CA PHE A 18 -10.76 -11.86 -11.03
C PHE A 18 -10.70 -13.12 -10.17
N GLY A 19 -10.42 -13.00 -8.87
CA GLY A 19 -10.47 -14.12 -7.93
C GLY A 19 -11.85 -14.75 -7.90
N LEU A 20 -12.88 -13.92 -7.79
CA LEU A 20 -14.28 -14.35 -7.82
C LEU A 20 -14.68 -14.95 -9.18
N LEU A 21 -14.20 -14.37 -10.29
CA LEU A 21 -14.51 -14.86 -11.65
C LEU A 21 -13.93 -16.26 -11.91
N LEU A 22 -12.70 -16.48 -11.45
CA LEU A 22 -11.94 -17.70 -11.71
C LEU A 22 -12.17 -18.78 -10.64
N ASP A 23 -13.02 -18.52 -9.65
CA ASP A 23 -13.24 -19.38 -8.47
C ASP A 23 -11.93 -19.69 -7.71
N VAL A 24 -11.03 -18.71 -7.66
CA VAL A 24 -9.74 -18.78 -6.94
C VAL A 24 -9.83 -17.93 -5.68
N ASN A 25 -9.13 -18.35 -4.63
CA ASN A 25 -9.06 -17.57 -3.38
C ASN A 25 -8.68 -16.09 -3.67
N PRO A 26 -9.55 -15.12 -3.33
CA PRO A 26 -9.33 -13.71 -3.63
C PRO A 26 -8.01 -13.17 -3.09
N PHE A 27 -7.51 -13.71 -1.99
CA PHE A 27 -6.23 -13.30 -1.40
C PHE A 27 -5.06 -13.47 -2.39
N TYR A 28 -4.95 -14.64 -3.03
CA TYR A 28 -3.89 -14.90 -4.00
C TYR A 28 -4.12 -14.15 -5.31
N ALA A 29 -5.37 -14.03 -5.75
CA ALA A 29 -5.72 -13.28 -6.95
C ALA A 29 -5.36 -11.80 -6.82
N VAL A 30 -5.62 -11.19 -5.66
CA VAL A 30 -5.22 -9.81 -5.34
C VAL A 30 -3.70 -9.64 -5.46
N ILE A 31 -2.92 -10.51 -4.80
CA ILE A 31 -1.45 -10.43 -4.83
C ILE A 31 -0.93 -10.59 -6.26
N ALA A 32 -1.46 -11.55 -7.02
CA ALA A 32 -1.05 -11.79 -8.40
C ALA A 32 -1.33 -10.58 -9.30
N VAL A 33 -2.54 -10.01 -9.22
CA VAL A 33 -2.96 -8.87 -10.04
C VAL A 33 -2.21 -7.60 -9.66
N THR A 34 -2.00 -7.32 -8.37
CA THR A 34 -1.22 -6.14 -7.95
C THR A 34 0.24 -6.23 -8.37
N LEU A 35 0.86 -7.42 -8.29
CA LEU A 35 2.22 -7.65 -8.77
C LEU A 35 2.32 -7.51 -10.30
N LEU A 36 1.35 -8.06 -11.03
CA LEU A 36 1.29 -7.96 -12.50
C LEU A 36 1.14 -6.49 -12.93
N LEU A 37 0.25 -5.74 -12.29
CA LEU A 37 0.07 -4.31 -12.57
C LEU A 37 1.29 -3.48 -12.20
N ALA A 38 1.95 -3.77 -11.07
CA ALA A 38 3.21 -3.11 -10.70
C ALA A 38 4.31 -3.37 -11.73
N ALA A 39 4.48 -4.61 -12.17
CA ALA A 39 5.45 -4.97 -13.22
C ALA A 39 5.11 -4.31 -14.57
N GLY A 40 3.82 -4.30 -14.93
CA GLY A 40 3.31 -3.63 -16.13
C GLY A 40 3.58 -2.13 -16.12
N LEU A 41 3.37 -1.46 -14.97
CA LEU A 41 3.69 -0.05 -14.80
C LEU A 41 5.20 0.22 -15.00
N VAL A 42 6.07 -0.60 -14.40
CA VAL A 42 7.54 -0.45 -14.57
C VAL A 42 7.96 -0.62 -16.03
N TRP A 43 7.31 -1.54 -16.74
CA TRP A 43 7.56 -1.76 -18.16
C TRP A 43 7.07 -0.59 -19.01
N LEU A 44 5.91 -0.03 -18.69
CA LEU A 44 5.30 1.08 -19.41
C LEU A 44 6.05 2.40 -19.18
N GLU A 45 6.56 2.61 -17.96
CA GLU A 45 7.40 3.77 -17.61
C GLU A 45 8.69 3.85 -18.43
N LYS A 46 9.21 2.72 -18.95
CA LYS A 46 10.39 2.73 -19.84
C LYS A 46 10.12 3.46 -21.15
N ARG A 47 8.86 3.72 -21.50
CA ARG A 47 8.49 4.42 -22.72
C ARG A 47 8.30 5.91 -22.40
N PRO A 48 9.10 6.82 -23.00
CA PRO A 48 9.16 8.23 -22.61
C PRO A 48 7.96 9.07 -23.04
N HIS A 49 6.85 8.46 -23.47
CA HIS A 49 5.76 9.18 -24.13
C HIS A 49 4.74 9.79 -23.17
N LEU A 50 4.71 9.40 -21.89
CA LEU A 50 3.72 9.86 -20.92
C LEU A 50 4.35 10.14 -19.56
N ALA A 51 3.84 11.16 -18.86
CA ALA A 51 4.20 11.41 -17.47
C ALA A 51 3.75 10.24 -16.58
N ILE A 52 4.58 9.84 -15.62
CA ILE A 52 4.28 8.71 -14.75
C ILE A 52 2.99 8.88 -13.96
N ASP A 53 2.69 10.10 -13.51
CA ASP A 53 1.47 10.38 -12.75
C ASP A 53 0.22 10.20 -13.63
N THR A 54 0.32 10.50 -14.93
CA THR A 54 -0.74 10.21 -15.92
C THR A 54 -0.92 8.71 -16.12
N LEU A 55 0.18 7.95 -16.26
CA LEU A 55 0.11 6.49 -16.38
C LEU A 55 -0.53 5.85 -15.15
N LEU A 56 -0.13 6.29 -13.95
CA LEU A 56 -0.71 5.83 -12.68
C LEU A 56 -2.22 6.08 -12.65
N GLY A 57 -2.67 7.30 -12.95
CA GLY A 57 -4.09 7.64 -12.99
C GLY A 57 -4.88 6.79 -14.00
N ILE A 58 -4.36 6.61 -15.23
CA ILE A 58 -5.01 5.78 -16.25
C ILE A 58 -5.12 4.34 -15.78
N MET A 59 -4.05 3.76 -15.23
CA MET A 59 -4.06 2.38 -14.75
C MET A 59 -5.01 2.19 -13.58
N ALA A 60 -5.06 3.14 -12.63
CA ALA A 60 -5.95 3.07 -11.48
C ALA A 60 -7.43 3.05 -11.89
N HIS A 61 -7.86 4.02 -12.71
CA HIS A 61 -9.24 4.11 -13.16
C HIS A 61 -9.63 2.97 -14.11
N SER A 62 -8.70 2.53 -14.97
CA SER A 62 -8.93 1.39 -15.86
C SER A 62 -9.08 0.09 -15.07
N ALA A 63 -8.25 -0.14 -14.05
CA ALA A 63 -8.34 -1.32 -13.20
C ALA A 63 -9.66 -1.36 -12.41
N LEU A 64 -10.05 -0.23 -11.81
CA LEU A 64 -11.33 -0.13 -11.10
C LEU A 64 -12.52 -0.40 -12.04
N SER A 65 -12.55 0.28 -13.19
CA SER A 65 -13.64 0.15 -14.16
C SER A 65 -13.74 -1.29 -14.68
N LEU A 66 -12.60 -1.89 -15.05
CA LEU A 66 -12.55 -3.29 -15.48
C LEU A 66 -13.02 -4.24 -14.37
N GLY A 67 -12.61 -4.02 -13.13
CA GLY A 67 -13.02 -4.83 -11.99
C GLY A 67 -14.53 -4.76 -11.77
N LEU A 68 -15.11 -3.56 -11.87
CA LEU A 68 -16.55 -3.36 -11.71
C LEU A 68 -17.35 -3.99 -12.87
N VAL A 69 -16.85 -3.92 -14.11
CA VAL A 69 -17.44 -4.62 -15.25
C VAL A 69 -17.42 -6.12 -15.02
N VAL A 70 -16.29 -6.68 -14.59
CA VAL A 70 -16.15 -8.12 -14.30
C VAL A 70 -17.15 -8.56 -13.22
N VAL A 71 -17.29 -7.80 -12.13
CA VAL A 71 -18.28 -8.08 -11.09
C VAL A 71 -19.71 -7.96 -11.60
N SER A 72 -20.01 -6.95 -12.42
CA SER A 72 -21.36 -6.72 -12.98
C SER A 72 -21.84 -7.87 -13.89
N LEU A 73 -20.90 -8.54 -14.55
CA LEU A 73 -21.20 -9.74 -15.36
C LEU A 73 -21.54 -10.98 -14.50
N MET A 74 -21.21 -10.96 -13.21
CA MET A 74 -21.54 -12.04 -12.27
C MET A 74 -22.93 -11.82 -11.68
N SER A 75 -23.92 -12.53 -12.21
CA SER A 75 -25.32 -12.41 -11.78
C SER A 75 -25.61 -13.04 -10.40
N ASN A 76 -24.70 -13.88 -9.88
CA ASN A 76 -24.93 -14.66 -8.66
C ASN A 76 -24.04 -14.27 -7.47
N VAL A 77 -23.20 -13.23 -7.61
CA VAL A 77 -22.23 -12.83 -6.57
C VAL A 77 -22.57 -11.43 -6.06
N ARG A 78 -23.04 -11.34 -4.81
CA ARG A 78 -23.19 -10.06 -4.12
C ARG A 78 -21.85 -9.66 -3.52
N VAL A 79 -21.12 -8.82 -4.21
CA VAL A 79 -19.88 -8.23 -3.68
C VAL A 79 -20.23 -7.05 -2.78
N ASP A 80 -19.88 -7.14 -1.50
CA ASP A 80 -19.93 -5.99 -0.62
C ASP A 80 -18.71 -5.09 -0.87
N LEU A 81 -18.86 -4.12 -1.77
CA LEU A 81 -17.79 -3.16 -2.06
C LEU A 81 -17.38 -2.37 -0.81
N MET A 82 -18.30 -2.11 0.13
CA MET A 82 -17.97 -1.35 1.33
C MET A 82 -16.98 -2.11 2.20
N ALA A 83 -17.18 -3.43 2.36
CA ALA A 83 -16.24 -4.30 3.06
C ALA A 83 -14.85 -4.31 2.41
N TYR A 84 -14.73 -4.29 1.08
CA TYR A 84 -13.42 -4.25 0.41
C TYR A 84 -12.78 -2.85 0.42
N LEU A 85 -13.57 -1.79 0.40
CA LEU A 85 -13.08 -0.41 0.41
C LEU A 85 -12.53 -0.02 1.79
N PHE A 86 -13.25 -0.38 2.86
CA PHE A 86 -12.90 -0.03 4.24
C PHE A 86 -12.23 -1.15 5.02
N GLY A 87 -12.21 -2.38 4.48
CA GLY A 87 -11.71 -3.54 5.19
C GLY A 87 -12.58 -3.92 6.39
N ASP A 88 -12.30 -5.07 6.96
CA ASP A 88 -12.83 -5.46 8.27
C ASP A 88 -11.68 -5.93 9.16
N LEU A 89 -11.19 -4.98 9.97
CA LEU A 89 -10.12 -5.22 10.93
C LEU A 89 -10.59 -6.09 12.11
N LEU A 90 -11.90 -6.20 12.35
CA LEU A 90 -12.48 -6.95 13.47
C LEU A 90 -12.72 -8.41 13.09
N ALA A 91 -12.94 -8.71 11.81
CA ALA A 91 -13.16 -10.07 11.30
C ALA A 91 -11.87 -10.86 11.02
N VAL A 92 -10.69 -10.38 11.44
CA VAL A 92 -9.41 -11.04 11.20
C VAL A 92 -9.29 -12.33 12.01
N THR A 93 -9.02 -13.44 11.35
CA THR A 93 -8.85 -14.76 12.00
C THR A 93 -7.39 -15.04 12.39
N PRO A 94 -7.12 -16.01 13.27
CA PRO A 94 -5.75 -16.43 13.59
C PRO A 94 -4.96 -16.96 12.37
N GLU A 95 -5.63 -17.61 11.42
CA GLU A 95 -5.00 -18.09 10.17
C GLU A 95 -4.58 -16.92 9.27
N ASP A 96 -5.38 -15.87 9.26
CA ASP A 96 -5.05 -14.63 8.56
C ASP A 96 -3.80 -13.97 9.16
N LEU A 97 -3.66 -13.99 10.49
CA LEU A 97 -2.49 -13.46 11.18
C LEU A 97 -1.20 -14.17 10.77
N ILE A 98 -1.25 -15.50 10.59
CA ILE A 98 -0.11 -16.27 10.09
C ILE A 98 0.24 -15.84 8.65
N SER A 99 -0.76 -15.67 7.79
CA SER A 99 -0.55 -15.22 6.42
C SER A 99 0.07 -13.82 6.34
N ILE A 100 -0.38 -12.90 7.20
CA ILE A 100 0.19 -11.56 7.35
C ILE A 100 1.64 -11.67 7.84
N ALA A 101 1.90 -12.47 8.87
CA ALA A 101 3.24 -12.64 9.44
C ALA A 101 4.24 -13.16 8.40
N ILE A 102 3.84 -14.15 7.59
CA ILE A 102 4.65 -14.65 6.48
C ILE A 102 4.93 -13.53 5.48
N GLY A 103 3.91 -12.77 5.08
CA GLY A 103 4.07 -11.64 4.16
C GLY A 103 5.04 -10.59 4.68
N VAL A 104 4.92 -10.21 5.96
CA VAL A 104 5.82 -9.26 6.64
C VAL A 104 7.25 -9.77 6.67
N VAL A 105 7.46 -11.06 7.02
CA VAL A 105 8.81 -11.66 7.04
C VAL A 105 9.44 -11.63 5.65
N ILE A 106 8.70 -11.98 4.59
CA ILE A 106 9.19 -11.92 3.20
C ILE A 106 9.56 -10.49 2.82
N VAL A 107 8.69 -9.52 3.09
CA VAL A 107 8.94 -8.10 2.79
C VAL A 107 10.17 -7.59 3.54
N LEU A 108 10.28 -7.86 4.85
CA LEU A 108 11.43 -7.45 5.65
C LEU A 108 12.72 -8.12 5.20
N ALA A 109 12.69 -9.39 4.82
CA ALA A 109 13.87 -10.09 4.29
C ALA A 109 14.38 -9.45 3.00
N ILE A 110 13.47 -9.11 2.08
CA ILE A 110 13.82 -8.41 0.82
C ILE A 110 14.35 -7.01 1.11
N LEU A 111 13.71 -6.26 2.01
CA LEU A 111 14.15 -4.93 2.41
C LEU A 111 15.53 -4.95 3.06
N PHE A 112 15.80 -5.89 3.97
CA PHE A 112 17.10 -6.02 4.63
C PHE A 112 18.20 -6.39 3.62
N TRP A 113 17.91 -7.31 2.70
CA TRP A 113 18.85 -7.70 1.65
C TRP A 113 19.18 -6.54 0.68
N GLN A 114 18.19 -5.73 0.33
CA GLN A 114 18.33 -4.65 -0.66
C GLN A 114 18.50 -3.25 -0.04
N TRP A 115 18.59 -3.14 1.30
CA TRP A 115 18.55 -1.86 2.04
C TRP A 115 19.54 -0.83 1.50
N ARG A 116 20.80 -1.25 1.33
CA ARG A 116 21.88 -0.37 0.83
C ARG A 116 21.59 0.15 -0.58
N ASN A 117 21.09 -0.70 -1.47
CA ASN A 117 20.77 -0.30 -2.84
C ASN A 117 19.55 0.64 -2.90
N LEU A 118 18.56 0.44 -2.03
CA LEU A 118 17.39 1.33 -1.90
C LEU A 118 17.80 2.71 -1.36
N LEU A 119 18.68 2.74 -0.36
CA LEU A 119 19.22 3.97 0.19
C LEU A 119 20.05 4.76 -0.83
N SER A 120 20.99 4.09 -1.50
CA SER A 120 21.82 4.71 -2.54
C SER A 120 20.96 5.33 -3.65
N MET A 121 19.91 4.64 -4.08
CA MET A 121 18.97 5.16 -5.09
C MET A 121 18.18 6.38 -4.59
N THR A 122 17.84 6.44 -3.29
CA THR A 122 17.03 7.52 -2.71
C THR A 122 17.85 8.78 -2.42
N ILE A 123 19.11 8.62 -2.02
CA ILE A 123 20.00 9.74 -1.69
C ILE A 123 20.53 10.41 -2.97
N SER A 124 21.00 9.62 -3.92
CA SER A 124 21.66 10.14 -5.13
C SER A 124 21.58 9.13 -6.29
N PRO A 125 20.56 9.26 -7.15
CA PRO A 125 20.39 8.39 -8.32
C PRO A 125 21.62 8.38 -9.23
N ASP A 126 22.27 9.53 -9.40
CA ASP A 126 23.43 9.69 -10.27
C ASP A 126 24.67 8.99 -9.72
N LEU A 127 24.94 9.10 -8.41
CA LEU A 127 26.05 8.38 -7.77
C LEU A 127 25.77 6.87 -7.75
N ALA A 128 24.51 6.45 -7.53
CA ALA A 128 24.14 5.04 -7.61
C ALA A 128 24.35 4.46 -9.02
N PHE A 129 24.10 5.25 -10.07
CA PHE A 129 24.41 4.86 -11.45
C PHE A 129 25.91 4.65 -11.66
N VAL A 130 26.73 5.58 -11.14
CA VAL A 130 28.20 5.52 -11.21
C VAL A 130 28.74 4.31 -10.42
N ASP A 131 28.13 3.98 -9.28
CA ASP A 131 28.45 2.80 -8.46
C ASP A 131 28.00 1.45 -9.10
N GLY A 132 27.48 1.48 -10.34
CA GLY A 132 27.06 0.28 -11.07
C GLY A 132 25.71 -0.29 -10.65
N VAL A 133 24.92 0.45 -9.84
CA VAL A 133 23.58 0.04 -9.44
C VAL A 133 22.64 0.15 -10.64
N LYS A 134 22.02 -0.98 -11.01
CA LYS A 134 20.97 -0.99 -12.04
C LYS A 134 19.70 -0.38 -11.46
N LEU A 135 19.57 0.95 -11.52
CA LEU A 135 18.42 1.70 -10.98
C LEU A 135 17.07 1.09 -11.35
N GLN A 136 16.92 0.64 -12.60
CA GLN A 136 15.68 0.01 -13.07
C GLN A 136 15.32 -1.26 -12.28
N ARG A 137 16.30 -2.07 -11.89
CA ARG A 137 16.07 -3.31 -11.11
C ARG A 137 15.71 -2.98 -9.67
N VAL A 138 16.40 -2.03 -9.06
CA VAL A 138 16.12 -1.58 -7.69
C VAL A 138 14.72 -0.97 -7.60
N LYS A 139 14.35 -0.17 -8.59
CA LYS A 139 13.02 0.42 -8.71
C LYS A 139 11.92 -0.62 -8.92
N LEU A 140 12.14 -1.58 -9.82
CA LEU A 140 11.23 -2.70 -10.01
C LEU A 140 11.01 -3.46 -8.71
N LEU A 141 12.10 -3.76 -7.99
CA LEU A 141 12.05 -4.46 -6.71
C LEU A 141 11.26 -3.64 -5.67
N LEU A 142 11.51 -2.33 -5.55
CA LEU A 142 10.74 -1.46 -4.66
C LEU A 142 9.24 -1.48 -4.99
N MET A 143 8.89 -1.39 -6.29
CA MET A 143 7.50 -1.43 -6.73
C MET A 143 6.84 -2.79 -6.45
N LEU A 144 7.54 -3.90 -6.67
CA LEU A 144 7.04 -5.24 -6.37
C LEU A 144 6.88 -5.48 -4.87
N VAL A 145 7.82 -5.05 -4.04
CA VAL A 145 7.73 -5.14 -2.57
C VAL A 145 6.55 -4.31 -2.06
N THR A 146 6.35 -3.12 -2.61
CA THR A 146 5.21 -2.27 -2.25
C THR A 146 3.89 -2.91 -2.70
N ALA A 147 3.83 -3.49 -3.90
CA ALA A 147 2.66 -4.19 -4.40
C ALA A 147 2.33 -5.46 -3.62
N LEU A 148 3.35 -6.20 -3.17
CA LEU A 148 3.19 -7.34 -2.28
C LEU A 148 2.64 -6.89 -0.92
N THR A 149 3.22 -5.84 -0.33
CA THR A 149 2.74 -5.27 0.94
C THR A 149 1.27 -4.85 0.84
N ILE A 150 0.90 -4.14 -0.24
CA ILE A 150 -0.48 -3.71 -0.49
C ILE A 150 -1.40 -4.92 -0.70
N GLY A 151 -0.96 -5.92 -1.49
CA GLY A 151 -1.75 -7.11 -1.76
C GLY A 151 -2.08 -7.91 -0.50
N VAL A 152 -1.08 -8.11 0.37
CA VAL A 152 -1.26 -8.80 1.65
C VAL A 152 -2.13 -7.97 2.61
N ALA A 153 -1.91 -6.66 2.69
CA ALA A 153 -2.66 -5.79 3.59
C ALA A 153 -4.12 -5.57 3.14
N MET A 154 -4.41 -5.68 1.83
CA MET A 154 -5.70 -5.32 1.25
C MET A 154 -6.87 -6.04 1.91
N LYS A 155 -6.73 -7.34 2.16
CA LYS A 155 -7.81 -8.16 2.73
C LYS A 155 -8.33 -7.62 4.07
N PHE A 156 -7.46 -6.97 4.85
CA PHE A 156 -7.73 -6.61 6.24
C PHE A 156 -7.91 -5.10 6.43
N VAL A 157 -7.09 -4.33 5.72
CA VAL A 157 -7.05 -2.87 5.82
C VAL A 157 -8.03 -2.22 4.85
N GLY A 158 -8.31 -2.86 3.70
CA GLY A 158 -9.16 -2.28 2.65
C GLY A 158 -8.43 -1.25 1.78
N ALA A 159 -9.00 -1.00 0.60
CA ALA A 159 -8.37 -0.20 -0.45
C ALA A 159 -8.16 1.27 -0.04
N LEU A 160 -9.14 1.89 0.63
CA LEU A 160 -9.10 3.32 0.95
C LEU A 160 -8.12 3.65 2.08
N ILE A 161 -7.89 2.69 2.98
CA ILE A 161 -7.14 2.91 4.21
C ILE A 161 -5.67 2.64 4.01
N ILE A 162 -5.34 1.69 3.12
CA ILE A 162 -3.97 1.38 2.74
C ILE A 162 -3.21 2.63 2.31
N THR A 163 -3.82 3.47 1.49
CA THR A 163 -3.16 4.65 0.92
C THR A 163 -2.92 5.69 2.00
N SER A 164 -3.89 5.88 2.88
CA SER A 164 -3.78 6.71 4.07
C SER A 164 -2.68 6.22 5.01
N LEU A 165 -2.60 4.92 5.30
CA LEU A 165 -1.59 4.33 6.18
C LEU A 165 -0.18 4.27 5.56
N LEU A 166 -0.06 4.29 4.24
CA LEU A 166 1.23 4.42 3.57
C LEU A 166 1.75 5.86 3.60
N ILE A 167 0.86 6.85 3.53
CA ILE A 167 1.24 8.26 3.40
C ILE A 167 1.36 8.96 4.75
N ILE A 168 0.33 8.89 5.60
CA ILE A 168 0.19 9.74 6.78
C ILE A 168 1.25 9.42 7.87
N PRO A 169 1.47 8.15 8.26
CA PRO A 169 2.49 7.81 9.24
C PRO A 169 3.91 8.17 8.77
N ALA A 170 4.22 7.92 7.49
CA ALA A 170 5.50 8.27 6.89
C ALA A 170 5.71 9.80 6.84
N ALA A 171 4.68 10.56 6.47
CA ALA A 171 4.73 12.03 6.45
C ALA A 171 4.88 12.61 7.86
N THR A 172 4.22 12.00 8.85
CA THR A 172 4.36 12.36 10.27
C THR A 172 5.77 12.09 10.77
N ALA A 173 6.32 10.92 10.46
CA ALA A 173 7.65 10.48 10.87
C ALA A 173 8.78 11.33 10.28
N ARG A 174 8.62 11.80 9.03
CA ARG A 174 9.60 12.65 8.35
C ARG A 174 9.98 13.90 9.14
N ARG A 175 9.09 14.43 9.98
CA ARG A 175 9.37 15.60 10.83
C ARG A 175 10.25 15.31 12.05
N PHE A 176 10.29 14.06 12.50
CA PHE A 176 11.03 13.64 13.69
C PHE A 176 12.32 12.89 13.37
N ALA A 177 12.45 12.41 12.14
CA ALA A 177 13.56 11.57 11.72
C ALA A 177 14.68 12.35 11.04
N ARG A 178 15.92 12.00 11.38
CA ARG A 178 17.14 12.51 10.75
C ARG A 178 17.79 11.50 9.81
N THR A 179 17.47 10.20 9.97
CA THR A 179 17.92 9.13 9.08
C THR A 179 16.75 8.31 8.54
N PRO A 180 16.89 7.64 7.39
CA PRO A 180 15.85 6.77 6.83
C PRO A 180 15.44 5.62 7.78
N GLU A 181 16.38 5.06 8.53
CA GLU A 181 16.12 4.03 9.55
C GLU A 181 15.26 4.59 10.68
N GLN A 182 15.58 5.78 11.16
CA GLN A 182 14.79 6.47 12.18
C GLN A 182 13.39 6.81 11.64
N MET A 183 13.29 7.20 10.38
CA MET A 183 12.01 7.49 9.73
C MET A 183 11.13 6.25 9.67
N ALA A 184 11.69 5.09 9.29
CA ALA A 184 10.97 3.83 9.28
C ALA A 184 10.47 3.45 10.69
N GLY A 185 11.33 3.53 11.72
CA GLY A 185 10.95 3.22 13.09
C GLY A 185 9.85 4.13 13.65
N VAL A 186 9.96 5.44 13.42
CA VAL A 186 8.93 6.40 13.86
C VAL A 186 7.63 6.21 13.08
N ALA A 187 7.69 5.92 11.77
CA ALA A 187 6.50 5.68 10.96
C ALA A 187 5.73 4.45 11.45
N VAL A 188 6.45 3.36 11.80
CA VAL A 188 5.85 2.17 12.41
C VAL A 188 5.16 2.52 13.73
N GLY A 189 5.83 3.27 14.61
CA GLY A 189 5.25 3.70 15.89
C GLY A 189 3.99 4.56 15.72
N VAL A 190 4.03 5.55 14.83
CA VAL A 190 2.87 6.39 14.51
C VAL A 190 1.73 5.55 13.92
N GLY A 191 2.04 4.60 13.05
CA GLY A 191 1.07 3.67 12.47
C GLY A 191 0.39 2.81 13.54
N MET A 192 1.16 2.24 14.48
CA MET A 192 0.62 1.49 15.60
C MET A 192 -0.33 2.33 16.46
N ILE A 193 0.08 3.56 16.81
CA ILE A 193 -0.77 4.47 17.60
C ILE A 193 -2.04 4.84 16.83
N ALA A 194 -1.94 5.08 15.52
CA ALA A 194 -3.10 5.41 14.68
C ALA A 194 -4.10 4.24 14.60
N VAL A 195 -3.62 3.02 14.41
CA VAL A 195 -4.46 1.82 14.34
C VAL A 195 -5.10 1.53 15.69
N THR A 196 -4.32 1.49 16.78
CA THR A 196 -4.84 1.23 18.12
C THR A 196 -5.81 2.32 18.57
N GLY A 197 -5.48 3.59 18.35
CA GLY A 197 -6.34 4.73 18.69
C GLY A 197 -7.64 4.73 17.88
N GLY A 198 -7.55 4.49 16.57
CA GLY A 198 -8.72 4.40 15.69
C GLY A 198 -9.65 3.24 16.02
N LEU A 199 -9.10 2.06 16.32
CA LEU A 199 -9.87 0.89 16.76
C LEU A 199 -10.52 1.11 18.12
N THR A 200 -9.81 1.75 19.06
CA THR A 200 -10.37 2.08 20.37
C THR A 200 -11.56 3.05 20.21
N PHE A 201 -11.41 4.08 19.38
CA PHE A 201 -12.50 5.02 19.11
C PHE A 201 -13.71 4.35 18.45
N SER A 202 -13.45 3.47 17.48
CA SER A 202 -14.49 2.66 16.83
C SER A 202 -15.24 1.77 17.82
N ALA A 203 -14.54 1.16 18.78
CA ALA A 203 -15.14 0.32 19.81
C ALA A 203 -16.04 1.09 20.80
N PHE A 204 -15.78 2.38 21.03
CA PHE A 204 -16.60 3.21 21.94
C PHE A 204 -17.80 3.88 21.25
N TYR A 205 -17.67 4.24 19.98
CA TYR A 205 -18.66 5.04 19.25
C TYR A 205 -19.41 4.27 18.15
N ASP A 206 -19.19 2.95 18.02
CA ASP A 206 -19.72 2.09 16.95
C ASP A 206 -19.49 2.66 15.54
N THR A 207 -18.41 3.43 15.36
CA THR A 207 -18.04 3.98 14.06
C THR A 207 -17.29 2.93 13.24
N PRO A 208 -17.34 3.00 11.89
CA PRO A 208 -16.54 2.11 11.04
C PRO A 208 -15.06 2.16 11.43
N ALA A 209 -14.49 1.00 11.76
CA ALA A 209 -13.11 0.86 12.24
C ALA A 209 -12.10 1.54 11.30
N GLY A 210 -12.30 1.32 10.01
CA GLY A 210 -11.43 1.81 8.98
C GLY A 210 -11.26 3.34 8.92
N PRO A 211 -12.33 4.11 8.62
CA PRO A 211 -12.33 5.57 8.68
C PRO A 211 -11.82 6.12 10.02
N SER A 212 -12.12 5.46 11.14
CA SER A 212 -11.66 5.87 12.47
C SER A 212 -10.14 5.84 12.58
N VAL A 213 -9.48 4.83 12.00
CA VAL A 213 -8.00 4.75 11.91
C VAL A 213 -7.43 5.89 11.07
N VAL A 214 -8.04 6.21 9.93
CA VAL A 214 -7.59 7.31 9.06
C VAL A 214 -7.70 8.66 9.78
N LEU A 215 -8.81 8.90 10.48
CA LEU A 215 -9.00 10.12 11.27
C LEU A 215 -7.96 10.23 12.40
N CYS A 216 -7.68 9.12 13.10
CA CYS A 216 -6.64 9.10 14.12
C CYS A 216 -5.26 9.42 13.53
N ALA A 217 -4.89 8.81 12.40
CA ALA A 217 -3.65 9.10 11.70
C ALA A 217 -3.56 10.59 11.28
N ALA A 218 -4.64 11.15 10.74
CA ALA A 218 -4.71 12.55 10.34
C ALA A 218 -4.53 13.50 11.52
N LEU A 219 -5.14 13.20 12.68
CA LEU A 219 -4.94 13.96 13.91
C LEU A 219 -3.47 13.93 14.36
N LEU A 220 -2.82 12.77 14.37
CA LEU A 220 -1.40 12.64 14.71
C LEU A 220 -0.52 13.47 13.76
N PHE A 221 -0.84 13.51 12.47
CA PHE A 221 -0.15 14.34 11.51
C PHE A 221 -0.35 15.85 11.78
N ILE A 222 -1.58 16.28 12.10
CA ILE A 222 -1.87 17.68 12.47
C ILE A 222 -1.12 18.06 13.76
N PHE A 223 -1.07 17.19 14.77
CA PHE A 223 -0.28 17.44 15.98
C PHE A 223 1.22 17.56 15.67
N SER A 224 1.74 16.73 14.76
CA SER A 224 3.12 16.84 14.28
C SER A 224 3.37 18.15 13.51
N MET A 225 2.36 18.66 12.80
CA MET A 225 2.42 19.95 12.09
C MET A 225 2.69 21.14 13.03
N MET A 226 2.19 21.08 14.27
CA MET A 226 2.36 22.13 15.28
C MET A 226 3.78 22.24 15.84
N LYS A 227 4.61 21.18 15.71
CA LYS A 227 6.01 21.21 16.15
C LYS A 227 6.88 21.84 15.07
N LYS A 228 7.77 22.77 15.45
CA LYS A 228 8.75 23.37 14.53
C LYS A 228 9.62 22.27 13.89
N GLN A 229 9.76 22.32 12.57
CA GLN A 229 10.53 21.36 11.78
C GLN A 229 11.97 21.35 12.30
N ALA A 230 12.46 20.18 12.75
CA ALA A 230 13.85 20.06 13.18
C ALA A 230 14.73 20.18 11.93
N SER A 231 15.40 21.31 11.77
CA SER A 231 16.44 21.51 10.74
C SER A 231 17.66 20.66 11.07
#